data_AF-A0A2L2Z829-F1
#
_entry.id   AF-A0A2L2Z829-F1
#
_cell.length_a   1.000
_cell.length_b   1.000
_cell.length_c   1.000
_cell.angle_alpha   90.00
_cell.angle_beta   90.00
_cell.angle_gamma   90.00
#
_symmetry.space_group_name_H-M   'P 1'
#
loop_
_entity.id
_entity.type
_entity.pdbx_description
1 polymer ?
#
loop_
_entity_poly.entity_id
_entity_poly.type
_entity_poly.pdbx_seq_one_letter_code
_entity_poly.pdbx_strand_id
1 'polypeptide(L)' 'FDGWGCWDATFAGEVAEIFCPSEGNSSKKARKICSENGSWEINSKTKEESVDYHECNINISVS' A
#
# COMPACT_ATOMS: atom_id res chain seq x y z
N PHE A 1 -5.56 8.06 -1.88
CA PHE A 1 -6.42 7.08 -1.20
C PHE A 1 -6.61 5.89 -2.12
N ASP A 2 -6.40 4.67 -1.64
CA ASP A 2 -6.44 3.43 -2.45
C ASP A 2 -7.62 2.49 -2.08
N GLY A 3 -8.53 2.93 -1.22
CA GLY A 3 -9.64 2.11 -0.70
C GLY A 3 -9.38 1.55 0.70
N TRP A 4 -8.12 1.39 1.11
CA TRP A 4 -7.73 0.84 2.42
C TRP A 4 -6.99 1.87 3.28
N GLY A 5 -6.27 2.80 2.66
CA GLY A 5 -5.45 3.77 3.34
C GLY A 5 -5.26 5.09 2.58
N CYS A 6 -4.92 6.11 3.36
CA CYS A 6 -4.48 7.41 2.84
C CYS A 6 -2.96 7.43 2.78
N TRP A 7 -2.42 7.66 1.58
CA TRP A 7 -0.99 7.72 1.32
C TRP A 7 -0.55 9.16 1.19
N ASP A 8 0.46 9.56 1.94
CA ASP A 8 1.08 10.87 1.81
C ASP A 8 1.91 10.97 0.52
N ALA A 9 2.09 12.21 0.05
CA ALA A 9 3.02 12.48 -1.05
C ALA A 9 4.43 12.03 -0.64
N THR A 10 5.07 11.26 -1.50
CA THR A 10 6.38 10.64 -1.26
C THR A 10 7.31 10.99 -2.42
N PHE A 11 8.59 11.26 -2.12
CA PHE A 11 9.56 11.61 -3.15
C PHE A 11 9.79 10.45 -4.12
N ALA A 12 10.16 10.79 -5.35
CA ALA A 12 10.51 9.81 -6.37
C ALA A 12 11.70 8.96 -5.92
N GLY A 13 11.62 7.64 -6.09
CA GLY A 13 12.61 6.68 -5.64
C GLY A 13 12.48 6.25 -4.17
N GLU A 14 11.53 6.81 -3.41
CA GLU A 14 11.30 6.44 -2.01
C GLU A 14 10.11 5.49 -1.80
N VAL A 15 10.03 4.96 -0.58
CA VAL A 15 8.96 4.05 -0.14
C VAL A 15 8.04 4.79 0.81
N ALA A 16 6.76 4.83 0.48
CA ALA A 16 5.71 5.28 1.37
C ALA A 16 5.31 4.13 2.31
N GLU A 17 5.03 4.47 3.56
CA GLU A 17 4.52 3.51 4.55
C GLU A 17 3.31 4.08 5.28
N ILE A 18 2.31 3.24 5.51
CA ILE A 18 1.18 3.53 6.40
C ILE A 18 1.03 2.39 7.39
N PHE A 19 0.43 2.65 8.55
CA PHE A 19 -0.01 1.54 9.41
C PHE A 19 -1.09 0.73 8.70
N CYS A 20 -1.07 -0.58 8.92
CA CYS A 20 -2.09 -1.46 8.40
C CYS A 20 -3.49 -1.04 8.87
N PRO A 21 -4.52 -1.25 8.04
CA PRO A 21 -5.90 -0.97 8.42
C PRO A 21 -6.34 -1.80 9.63
N SER A 22 -7.38 -1.35 10.32
CA SER A 22 -7.94 -1.99 11.53
C SER A 22 -8.39 -3.45 11.33
N GLU A 23 -8.74 -3.79 10.09
CA GLU A 23 -9.15 -5.11 9.62
C GLU A 23 -7.98 -6.12 9.58
N GLY A 24 -6.75 -5.63 9.76
CA GLY A 24 -5.53 -6.41 9.88
C GLY A 24 -4.76 -6.13 11.16
N ASN A 25 -3.49 -6.50 11.17
CA ASN A 25 -2.57 -6.22 12.27
C ASN A 25 -2.13 -4.75 12.23
N SER A 26 -2.84 -3.88 12.94
CA SER A 26 -2.58 -2.43 13.01
C SER A 26 -1.20 -2.03 13.57
N SER A 27 -0.44 -2.96 14.14
CA SER A 27 0.96 -2.72 14.56
C SER A 27 1.97 -2.92 13.42
N LYS A 28 1.53 -3.45 12.29
CA LYS A 28 2.33 -3.63 11.07
C LYS A 28 2.10 -2.48 10.11
N LYS A 29 2.89 -2.46 9.02
CA LYS A 29 2.82 -1.41 8.00
C LYS A 29 2.61 -2.00 6.62
N ALA A 30 1.81 -1.31 5.82
CA ALA A 30 1.73 -1.51 4.38
C ALA A 30 2.72 -0.58 3.68
N ARG A 31 3.20 -0.99 2.50
CA ARG A 31 4.22 -0.23 1.76
C ARG A 31 3.82 0.02 0.31
N LYS A 32 4.18 1.19 -0.20
CA LYS A 32 4.00 1.57 -1.61
C LYS A 32 5.28 2.19 -2.15
N ILE A 33 5.68 1.83 -3.36
CA ILE A 33 6.94 2.31 -3.95
C ILE A 33 6.63 3.44 -4.93
N CYS A 34 7.23 4.61 -4.70
CA CYS A 34 7.25 5.70 -5.66
C CYS A 34 8.47 5.51 -6.56
N SER A 35 8.23 5.25 -7.84
CA SER A 35 9.31 5.07 -8.83
C SER A 35 10.16 6.33 -8.97
N GLU A 36 11.34 6.20 -9.58
CA GLU A 36 12.22 7.35 -9.87
C GLU A 36 11.58 8.38 -10.81
N ASN A 37 10.52 7.98 -11.53
CA ASN A 37 9.76 8.87 -12.40
C ASN A 37 8.65 9.63 -11.66
N GLY A 38 8.52 9.44 -10.33
CA GLY A 38 7.50 10.10 -9.49
C GLY A 38 6.10 9.49 -9.60
N SER A 39 5.97 8.36 -10.26
CA SER A 39 4.71 7.59 -10.35
C SER A 39 4.74 6.41 -9.38
N TRP A 40 3.59 6.04 -8.83
CA TRP A 40 3.47 4.78 -8.10
C TRP A 40 3.75 3.58 -9.01
N GLU A 41 4.44 2.57 -8.47
CA GLU A 41 4.69 1.33 -9.19
C GLU A 41 3.37 0.65 -9.58
N ILE A 42 3.31 0.13 -10.81
CA ILE A 42 2.13 -0.54 -11.35
C ILE A 42 2.37 -2.05 -11.39
N ASN A 43 1.45 -2.82 -10.85
CA ASN A 43 1.46 -4.26 -10.98
C ASN A 43 1.29 -4.64 -12.45
N SER A 44 2.29 -5.28 -13.04
CA SER A 44 2.30 -5.60 -14.47
C SER A 44 1.21 -6.59 -14.89
N LYS A 45 0.66 -7.38 -13.95
CA LYS A 45 -0.41 -8.35 -14.18
C LYS A 45 -1.80 -7.71 -14.10
N THR A 46 -2.09 -6.97 -13.02
CA THR A 46 -3.42 -6.37 -12.82
C THR A 46 -3.59 -5.00 -13.46
N LYS A 47 -2.47 -4.33 -13.79
CA LYS A 47 -2.41 -2.95 -14.31
C LYS A 47 -2.88 -1.89 -13.31
N GLU A 48 -2.91 -2.23 -12.03
CA GLU A 48 -3.26 -1.34 -10.93
C GLU A 48 -2.02 -0.91 -10.15
N GLU A 49 -2.12 0.15 -9.37
CA GLU A 49 -1.05 0.56 -8.46
C GLU A 49 -0.72 -0.57 -7.48
N SER A 50 0.56 -0.89 -7.36
CA SER A 50 1.04 -1.96 -6.50
C SER A 50 1.18 -1.45 -5.07
N VAL A 51 0.59 -2.19 -4.12
CA VAL A 51 0.71 -1.95 -2.68
C VAL A 51 0.99 -3.27 -1.98
N ASP A 52 1.97 -3.28 -1.09
CA ASP A 52 2.32 -4.44 -0.29
C ASP A 52 1.61 -4.39 1.08
N TYR A 53 0.55 -5.18 1.20
CA TYR A 53 -0.22 -5.41 2.43
C TYR A 53 0.08 -6.76 3.10
N HIS A 54 1.13 -7.50 2.69
CA HIS A 54 1.39 -8.87 3.20
C HIS A 54 1.48 -8.90 4.73
N GLU A 55 2.23 -7.97 5.34
CA GLU A 55 2.40 -7.94 6.80
C GLU A 55 1.09 -7.65 7.55
N CYS A 56 0.08 -7.08 6.88
CA CYS A 56 -1.17 -6.70 7.52
C CYS A 56 -2.07 -7.89 7.85
N ASN A 57 -1.90 -9.05 7.19
CA ASN A 57 -2.72 -10.24 7.46
C ASN A 57 -4.22 -9.90 7.55
N ILE A 58 -4.73 -9.20 6.53
CA ILE A 58 -6.08 -8.62 6.53
C ILE A 58 -7.11 -9.75 6.67
N ASN A 59 -7.93 -9.69 7.72
CA ASN A 59 -8.98 -10.66 7.97
C ASN A 59 -10.29 -10.16 7.35
N ILE A 60 -10.45 -10.35 6.04
CA ILE A 60 -11.70 -10.01 5.37
C ILE A 60 -12.74 -11.08 5.70
N SER A 61 -13.50 -10.85 6.77
CA SER A 61 -14.75 -11.58 7.00
C SER A 61 -15.77 -11.02 6.02
N VAL A 62 -15.93 -11.67 4.87
CA VAL A 62 -17.03 -11.36 3.94
C VAL A 62 -18.33 -11.68 4.69
N SER A 63 -19.02 -10.64 5.14
CA SER A 63 -20.35 -10.75 5.78
C SER A 63 -21.44 -10.89 4.72
#